data_AF-A0A966YMP7-F1
#
_entry.id   AF-A0A966YMP7-F1
#
_cell.length_a   1.000
_cell.length_b   1.000
_cell.length_c   1.000
_cell.angle_alpha   90.00
_cell.angle_beta   90.00
_cell.angle_gamma   90.00
#
_symmetry.space_group_name_H-M   'P 1'
#
loop_
_entity.id
_entity.type
_entity.pdbx_description
1 polymer ?
#
loop_
_entity_poly.entity_id
_entity_poly.type
_entity_poly.pdbx_seq_one_letter_code
_entity_poly.pdbx_strand_id
1 'polypeptide(L)'
;MDAELARLDAVGLAEAIRTGQLSPAEALESSIRRMEAIDGDINAVIHRHLDEARASTDSLPDGPFRGVPMLMKDLWACEAGRPHHQGVQALKDHGAVADRDSHLVEAYRDAGF
;
A
#
# COMPACT_ATOMS: atom_id res chain seq x y z
N MET A 1 -11.85 11.40 -12.17
CA MET A 1 -10.45 11.10 -11.81
C MET A 1 -10.37 9.78 -11.05
N ASP A 2 -10.84 9.68 -9.81
CA ASP A 2 -10.64 8.46 -8.98
C ASP A 2 -11.23 7.18 -9.57
N ALA A 3 -12.48 7.24 -10.07
CA ALA A 3 -13.13 6.10 -10.74
C ALA A 3 -12.49 5.72 -12.09
N GLU A 4 -11.69 6.59 -12.67
CA GLU A 4 -10.97 6.37 -13.93
C GLU A 4 -9.58 5.78 -13.67
N LEU A 5 -8.86 6.30 -12.68
CA LEU A 5 -7.61 5.72 -12.19
C LEU A 5 -7.83 4.31 -11.65
N ALA A 6 -8.97 4.04 -11.01
CA ALA A 6 -9.34 2.70 -10.55
C ALA A 6 -9.57 1.67 -11.67
N ARG A 7 -9.62 2.09 -12.94
CA ARG A 7 -9.68 1.18 -14.10
C ARG A 7 -8.30 0.82 -14.65
N LEU A 8 -7.26 1.52 -14.24
CA LEU A 8 -5.88 1.15 -14.56
C LEU A 8 -5.46 0.02 -13.63
N ASP A 9 -4.76 -0.97 -14.19
CA ASP A 9 -4.01 -1.93 -13.38
C ASP A 9 -2.68 -1.31 -12.91
N ALA A 10 -1.89 -2.07 -12.16
CA ALA A 10 -0.59 -1.60 -11.67
C ALA A 10 0.38 -1.20 -12.80
N VAL A 11 0.31 -1.86 -13.97
CA VAL A 11 1.18 -1.55 -15.12
C VAL A 11 0.76 -0.23 -15.77
N GLY A 12 -0.55 -0.02 -15.95
CA GLY A 12 -1.10 1.23 -16.47
C GLY A 12 -0.84 2.41 -15.54
N LEU A 13 -0.97 2.20 -14.22
CA LEU A 13 -0.66 3.24 -13.24
C LEU A 13 0.84 3.58 -13.21
N ALA A 14 1.71 2.56 -13.28
CA ALA A 14 3.16 2.77 -13.38
C ALA A 14 3.56 3.53 -14.65
N GLU A 15 2.93 3.26 -15.80
CA GLU A 15 3.17 4.02 -17.04
C GLU A 15 2.71 5.48 -16.93
N ALA A 16 1.52 5.72 -16.37
CA ALA A 16 1.01 7.07 -16.15
C ALA A 16 1.94 7.88 -15.22
N ILE A 17 2.48 7.25 -14.18
CA ILE A 17 3.45 7.87 -13.28
C ILE A 17 4.78 8.15 -13.98
N ARG A 18 5.32 7.14 -14.67
CA ARG A 18 6.60 7.25 -15.38
C ARG A 18 6.60 8.32 -16.48
N THR A 19 5.48 8.49 -17.16
CA THR A 19 5.32 9.52 -18.21
C THR A 19 4.94 10.89 -17.68
N GLY A 20 4.76 11.03 -16.36
CA GLY A 20 4.39 12.30 -15.72
C GLY A 20 2.94 12.73 -15.93
N GLN A 21 2.08 11.84 -16.42
CA GLN A 21 0.62 12.08 -16.48
C GLN A 21 -0.01 12.10 -15.08
N LEU A 22 0.65 11.45 -14.11
CA LEU A 22 0.25 11.37 -12.71
C LEU A 22 1.51 11.41 -11.83
N SER A 23 1.45 12.05 -10.67
CA SER A 23 2.49 11.91 -9.65
C SER A 23 2.20 10.74 -8.69
N PRO A 24 3.22 10.16 -8.01
CA PRO A 24 2.98 9.17 -6.96
C PRO A 24 2.01 9.65 -5.88
N ALA A 25 2.09 10.93 -5.49
CA ALA A 25 1.20 11.52 -4.51
C ALA A 25 -0.26 11.59 -5.02
N GLU A 26 -0.49 11.97 -6.29
CA GLU A 26 -1.85 11.97 -6.87
C GLU A 26 -2.42 10.56 -6.98
N ALA A 27 -1.59 9.57 -7.35
CA ALA A 27 -1.97 8.16 -7.40
C ALA A 27 -2.39 7.64 -6.01
N LEU A 28 -1.61 7.97 -4.99
CA LEU A 28 -1.88 7.62 -3.60
C LEU A 28 -3.17 8.27 -3.10
N GLU A 29 -3.32 9.60 -3.23
CA GLU A 29 -4.52 10.30 -2.74
C GLU A 29 -5.79 9.85 -3.45
N SER A 30 -5.74 9.59 -4.76
CA SER A 30 -6.86 8.99 -5.49
C SER A 30 -7.24 7.61 -4.92
N SER A 31 -6.24 6.79 -4.61
CA SER A 31 -6.46 5.45 -4.05
C SER A 31 -7.05 5.51 -2.64
N ILE A 32 -6.56 6.43 -1.80
CA ILE A 32 -7.05 6.68 -0.44
C ILE A 32 -8.52 7.13 -0.49
N ARG A 33 -8.86 8.14 -1.31
CA ARG A 33 -10.25 8.62 -1.43
C ARG A 33 -11.20 7.50 -1.84
N ARG A 34 -10.79 6.66 -2.78
CA ARG A 34 -11.61 5.52 -3.21
C ARG A 34 -11.75 4.46 -2.13
N MET A 35 -10.68 4.15 -1.41
CA MET A 35 -10.73 3.24 -0.26
C MET A 35 -11.71 3.79 0.79
N GLU A 36 -11.59 5.05 1.19
CA GLU A 36 -12.48 5.68 2.18
C GLU A 36 -13.95 5.66 1.77
N ALA A 37 -14.24 5.83 0.48
CA ALA A 37 -15.62 5.81 -0.03
C ALA A 37 -16.29 4.42 0.01
N ILE A 38 -15.53 3.31 0.09
CA ILE A 38 -16.06 1.95 -0.11
C ILE A 38 -15.77 1.03 1.09
N ASP A 39 -14.65 1.23 1.77
CA ASP A 39 -14.13 0.30 2.79
C ASP A 39 -15.02 0.21 4.04
N GLY A 40 -15.85 1.21 4.30
CA GLY A 40 -16.83 1.17 5.39
C GLY A 40 -17.80 0.00 5.30
N ASP A 41 -18.17 -0.42 4.08
CA ASP A 41 -19.15 -1.49 3.86
C ASP A 41 -18.52 -2.90 3.81
N ILE A 42 -17.23 -2.97 3.45
CA ILE A 42 -16.54 -4.25 3.19
C ILE A 42 -15.44 -4.58 4.21
N ASN A 43 -14.97 -3.59 4.96
CA ASN A 43 -13.93 -3.71 5.99
C ASN A 43 -12.69 -4.48 5.48
N ALA A 44 -12.14 -4.06 4.34
CA ALA A 44 -11.00 -4.69 3.69
C ALA A 44 -9.65 -4.19 4.25
N VAL A 45 -9.54 -2.92 4.62
CA VAL A 45 -8.27 -2.30 5.08
C VAL A 45 -8.27 -2.08 6.59
N ILE A 46 -7.73 -3.06 7.32
CA ILE A 46 -7.76 -3.10 8.79
C ILE A 46 -6.62 -2.33 9.49
N HIS A 47 -5.54 -2.04 8.75
CA HIS A 47 -4.39 -1.26 9.24
C HIS A 47 -4.13 -0.12 8.26
N ARG A 48 -4.43 1.11 8.67
CA ARG A 48 -4.38 2.31 7.85
C ARG A 48 -3.10 3.09 8.12
N HIS A 49 -2.05 2.80 7.36
CA HIS A 49 -0.74 3.47 7.44
C HIS A 49 -0.63 4.64 6.46
N LEU A 50 -1.66 5.50 6.43
CA LEU A 50 -1.84 6.46 5.35
C LEU A 50 -0.86 7.62 5.43
N ASP A 51 -0.50 8.05 6.64
CA ASP A 51 0.44 9.16 6.83
C ASP A 51 1.86 8.72 6.47
N GLU A 52 2.24 7.49 6.80
CA GLU A 52 3.53 6.93 6.39
C GLU A 52 3.58 6.69 4.87
N ALA A 53 2.49 6.24 4.26
CA ALA A 53 2.40 6.12 2.80
C ALA A 53 2.51 7.48 2.11
N ARG A 54 1.91 8.54 2.67
CA ARG A 54 2.06 9.92 2.16
C ARG A 54 3.49 10.42 2.29
N ALA A 55 4.14 10.13 3.41
CA ALA A 55 5.52 10.56 3.64
C ALA A 55 6.52 9.82 2.73
N SER A 56 6.21 8.61 2.25
CA SER A 56 7.13 7.81 1.44
C SER A 56 7.21 8.24 -0.02
N THR A 57 6.22 8.97 -0.55
CA THR A 57 6.10 9.26 -1.99
C THR A 57 7.30 10.01 -2.57
N ASP A 58 8.03 10.75 -1.74
CA ASP A 58 9.19 11.56 -2.14
C ASP A 58 10.51 10.75 -2.14
N SER A 59 10.55 9.59 -1.48
CA SER A 59 11.76 8.80 -1.26
C SER A 59 11.66 7.37 -1.80
N LEU A 60 10.80 7.13 -2.78
CA LEU A 60 10.61 5.80 -3.37
C LEU A 60 11.83 5.39 -4.21
N PRO A 61 12.31 4.14 -4.07
CA PRO A 61 13.39 3.62 -4.89
C PRO A 61 12.98 3.59 -6.37
N ASP A 62 13.99 3.58 -7.23
CA ASP A 62 13.76 3.38 -8.66
C ASP A 62 13.42 1.92 -8.92
N GLY A 63 12.30 1.67 -9.60
CA GLY A 63 11.73 0.35 -9.78
C GLY A 63 10.57 0.34 -10.77
N PRO A 64 10.20 -0.83 -11.31
CA PRO A 64 9.19 -0.96 -12.36
C PRO A 64 7.80 -0.42 -11.97
N PHE A 65 7.50 -0.34 -10.68
CA PHE A 65 6.22 0.12 -10.12
C PHE A 65 6.37 1.35 -9.22
N ARG A 66 7.47 2.12 -9.38
CA ARG A 66 7.73 3.33 -8.58
C ARG A 66 6.49 4.23 -8.47
N GLY A 67 5.91 4.33 -7.27
CA GLY A 67 4.79 5.20 -6.94
C GLY A 67 3.40 4.58 -7.09
N VAL A 68 3.30 3.29 -7.42
CA VAL A 68 2.02 2.58 -7.48
C VAL A 68 1.62 2.17 -6.06
N PRO A 69 0.46 2.62 -5.53
CA PRO A 69 0.03 2.22 -4.19
C PRO A 69 -0.33 0.74 -4.12
N MET A 70 0.04 0.06 -3.02
CA MET A 70 -0.26 -1.35 -2.79
C MET A 70 -0.84 -1.59 -1.40
N LEU A 71 -1.79 -2.53 -1.30
CA LEU A 71 -2.25 -3.09 -0.04
C LEU A 71 -1.54 -4.42 0.23
N MET A 72 -1.19 -4.65 1.48
CA MET A 72 -0.55 -5.88 1.94
C MET A 72 -1.52 -6.69 2.79
N LYS A 73 -1.60 -8.00 2.54
CA LYS A 73 -2.39 -8.89 3.39
C LYS A 73 -1.70 -9.06 4.73
N ASP A 74 -2.45 -8.94 5.83
CA ASP A 74 -2.01 -9.27 7.18
C ASP A 74 -1.90 -10.79 7.39
N LEU A 75 -1.08 -11.45 6.58
CA LEU A 75 -0.75 -12.87 6.66
C LEU A 75 0.50 -13.15 5.81
N TRP A 76 1.51 -13.78 6.41
CA TRP A 76 2.80 -14.14 5.81
C TRP A 76 3.71 -12.96 5.41
N ALA A 77 3.20 -11.97 4.67
CA ALA A 77 3.94 -10.77 4.33
C ALA A 77 4.03 -9.88 5.59
N CYS A 78 5.14 -9.97 6.30
CA CYS A 78 5.39 -9.19 7.50
C CYS A 78 6.27 -7.98 7.18
N GLU A 79 5.91 -6.83 7.73
CA GLU A 79 6.64 -5.57 7.63
C GLU A 79 7.14 -5.17 9.03
N ALA A 80 8.45 -5.00 9.18
CA ALA A 80 9.07 -4.74 10.47
C ALA A 80 8.44 -3.50 11.14
N GLY A 81 8.10 -3.64 12.42
CA GLY A 81 7.49 -2.56 13.21
C GLY A 81 5.99 -2.36 12.97
N ARG A 82 5.36 -3.13 12.07
CA ARG A 82 3.91 -3.06 11.81
C ARG A 82 3.11 -4.17 12.51
N PRO A 83 1.82 -3.92 12.82
CA PRO A 83 0.94 -4.97 13.35
C PRO A 83 0.89 -6.19 12.44
N HIS A 84 0.93 -7.38 13.04
CA HIS A 84 0.84 -8.63 12.30
C HIS A 84 -0.04 -9.65 13.05
N HIS A 85 -1.34 -9.67 12.74
CA HIS A 85 -2.33 -10.39 13.55
C HIS A 85 -2.85 -11.67 12.92
N GLN A 86 -2.70 -11.86 11.61
CA GLN A 86 -3.05 -13.11 10.91
C GLN A 86 -4.53 -13.51 11.04
N GLY A 87 -5.40 -12.55 11.33
CA GLY A 87 -6.81 -12.81 11.65
C GLY A 87 -7.04 -13.54 12.98
N VAL A 88 -6.04 -13.63 13.86
CA VAL A 88 -6.12 -14.28 15.17
C VAL A 88 -6.36 -13.25 16.27
N GLN A 89 -7.49 -13.37 16.98
CA GLN A 89 -7.87 -12.43 18.05
C GLN A 89 -6.80 -12.31 19.14
N ALA A 90 -6.21 -13.42 19.58
CA ALA A 90 -5.18 -13.40 20.61
C ALA A 90 -3.91 -12.64 20.19
N LEU A 91 -3.53 -12.67 18.91
CA LEU A 91 -2.39 -11.90 18.40
C LEU A 91 -2.71 -10.40 18.38
N LYS A 92 -3.95 -10.05 18.01
CA LYS A 92 -4.44 -8.66 18.10
C LYS A 92 -4.45 -8.15 19.53
N ASP A 93 -4.99 -8.92 20.46
CA ASP A 93 -5.08 -8.54 21.88
C ASP A 93 -3.69 -8.42 22.53
N HIS A 94 -2.72 -9.21 22.05
CA HIS A 94 -1.32 -9.11 22.47
C HIS A 94 -0.58 -7.92 21.85
N GLY A 95 -1.15 -7.26 20.83
CA GLY A 95 -0.47 -6.22 20.07
C GLY A 95 0.73 -6.77 19.28
N ALA A 96 0.58 -7.94 18.67
CA ALA A 96 1.65 -8.57 17.92
C ALA A 96 2.16 -7.67 16.78
N VAL A 97 3.47 -7.44 16.75
CA VAL A 97 4.18 -6.63 15.76
C VAL A 97 5.26 -7.49 15.12
N ALA A 98 5.45 -7.34 13.81
CA ALA A 98 6.50 -8.04 13.10
C ALA A 98 7.89 -7.47 13.46
N ASP A 99 8.86 -8.36 13.68
CA ASP A 99 10.23 -8.02 14.06
C ASP A 99 11.16 -7.81 12.85
N ARG A 100 10.74 -8.26 11.67
CA ARG A 100 11.51 -8.17 10.43
C ARG A 100 10.59 -8.06 9.21
N ASP A 101 11.18 -7.56 8.13
CA ASP A 101 10.57 -7.67 6.81
C ASP A 101 10.67 -9.11 6.30
N SER A 102 9.61 -9.56 5.63
CA SER A 102 9.69 -10.75 4.78
C SER A 102 10.37 -10.40 3.45
N HIS A 103 11.01 -11.39 2.80
CA HIS A 103 11.58 -11.21 1.46
C HIS A 103 10.56 -10.72 0.42
N LEU A 104 9.28 -11.02 0.62
CA LEU A 104 8.22 -10.53 -0.26
C LEU A 104 8.01 -9.01 -0.10
N VAL A 105 8.06 -8.51 1.13
CA VAL A 105 7.97 -7.06 1.42
C VAL A 105 9.20 -6.33 0.90
N GLU A 106 10.39 -6.89 1.09
CA GLU A 106 11.63 -6.36 0.51
C GLU A 106 11.51 -6.24 -1.01
N ALA A 107 11.06 -7.31 -1.70
CA ALA A 107 10.89 -7.31 -3.15
C ALA A 107 9.85 -6.29 -3.64
N TYR A 108 8.75 -6.06 -2.90
CA TYR A 108 7.78 -5.02 -3.25
C TYR A 108 8.34 -3.61 -3.11
N ARG A 109 9.10 -3.35 -2.03
CA ARG A 109 9.76 -2.05 -1.85
C ARG A 109 10.80 -1.81 -2.92
N ASP A 110 11.65 -2.79 -3.23
CA ASP A 110 12.64 -2.68 -4.30
C ASP A 110 12.00 -2.46 -5.68
N ALA A 111 10.78 -2.98 -5.88
CA ALA A 111 10.02 -2.72 -7.10
C ALA A 111 9.41 -1.31 -7.17
N GLY A 112 9.38 -0.57 -6.06
CA GLY A 112 8.93 0.82 -5.96
C GLY A 112 7.48 1.03 -5.53
N PHE A 113 6.80 -0.01 -5.02
CA PHE A 113 5.46 0.11 -4.44
C PHE A 113 5.44 0.94 -3.14
#